data_AF-A0A701C120-F1
#
_entry.id   AF-A0A701C120-F1
#
_cell.length_a   1.000
_cell.length_b   1.000
_cell.length_c   1.000
_cell.angle_alpha   90.00
_cell.angle_beta   90.00
_cell.angle_gamma   90.00
#
_symmetry.space_group_name_H-M   'P 1'
#
loop_
_entity.id
_entity.type
_entity.pdbx_description
1 polymer ?
#
loop_
_entity_poly.entity_id
_entity_poly.type
_entity_poly.pdbx_seq_one_letter_code
_entity_poly.pdbx_strand_id
1 'polypeptide(L)'
;LAQATLAGKLALAAPPDIEQSVKNLQTFPGIGRWTANYFALRGWQAKDIFLPDDYLIKQRFAGMTPAQIRRYAERWKPWRSYALLHIWYTHGWQPSMDSEIAGIQ
;
A
#
# COMPACT_ATOMS: atom_id res chain seq x y z
N LEU A 1 11.89 -2.65 -17.33
CA LEU A 1 10.72 -3.51 -17.07
C LEU A 1 10.45 -4.49 -18.22
N ALA A 2 10.27 -4.04 -19.47
CA ALA A 2 10.01 -4.93 -20.61
C ALA A 2 11.02 -6.08 -20.76
N GLN A 3 12.32 -5.81 -20.64
CA GLN A 3 13.36 -6.84 -20.65
C GLN A 3 13.21 -7.88 -19.53
N ALA A 4 12.77 -7.45 -18.33
CA ALA A 4 12.52 -8.38 -17.22
C ALA A 4 11.30 -9.26 -17.49
N THR A 5 10.29 -8.76 -18.19
CA THR A 5 9.16 -9.56 -18.68
C THR A 5 9.62 -10.61 -19.68
N LEU A 6 10.39 -10.22 -20.70
CA LEU A 6 10.93 -11.16 -21.69
C LEU A 6 11.83 -12.23 -21.06
N ALA A 7 12.60 -11.87 -20.04
CA ALA A 7 13.47 -12.78 -19.30
C ALA A 7 12.76 -13.60 -18.21
N GLY A 8 11.43 -13.50 -18.06
CA GLY A 8 10.67 -14.23 -17.03
C GLY A 8 10.97 -13.81 -15.58
N LYS A 9 11.62 -12.64 -15.38
CA LYS A 9 12.00 -12.12 -14.05
C LYS A 9 10.90 -11.29 -13.39
N LEU A 10 9.88 -10.88 -14.15
CA LEU A 10 8.69 -10.20 -13.63
C LEU A 10 7.54 -11.20 -13.49
N ALA A 11 7.05 -11.40 -12.28
CA ALA A 11 5.86 -12.22 -12.06
C ALA A 11 4.61 -11.53 -12.67
N LEU A 12 3.96 -12.21 -13.62
CA LEU A 12 2.79 -11.70 -14.33
C LEU A 12 1.46 -11.99 -13.61
N ALA A 13 1.47 -12.99 -12.73
CA ALA A 13 0.37 -13.32 -11.83
C ALA A 13 0.83 -13.17 -10.37
N ALA A 14 -0.13 -13.15 -9.44
CA ALA A 14 0.15 -13.02 -8.02
C ALA A 14 1.10 -14.14 -7.52
N PRO A 15 2.29 -13.79 -7.00
CA PRO A 15 3.17 -14.77 -6.38
C PRO A 15 2.62 -15.19 -5.00
N PRO A 16 3.03 -16.35 -4.48
CA PRO A 16 2.59 -16.83 -3.16
C PRO A 16 3.06 -15.91 -2.01
N ASP A 17 4.26 -15.34 -2.14
CA ASP A 17 4.79 -14.35 -1.20
C ASP A 17 4.77 -12.96 -1.86
N ILE A 18 3.71 -12.20 -1.57
CA ILE A 18 3.52 -10.84 -2.07
C ILE A 18 4.57 -9.89 -1.47
N GLU A 19 4.91 -10.02 -0.19
CA GLU A 19 5.80 -9.07 0.48
C GLU A 19 7.22 -9.18 -0.07
N GLN A 20 7.74 -10.41 -0.18
CA GLN A 20 9.05 -10.65 -0.77
C GLN A 20 9.09 -10.20 -2.24
N SER A 21 8.01 -10.41 -2.98
CA SER A 21 7.93 -10.02 -4.39
C SER A 21 7.86 -8.49 -4.57
N VAL A 22 7.21 -7.76 -3.66
CA VAL A 22 7.25 -6.29 -3.60
C VAL A 22 8.66 -5.78 -3.30
N LYS A 23 9.42 -6.44 -2.42
CA LYS A 23 10.85 -6.11 -2.19
C LYS A 23 11.67 -6.34 -3.46
N ASN A 24 11.43 -7.45 -4.16
CA ASN A 24 12.13 -7.77 -5.41
C ASN A 24 11.84 -6.73 -6.51
N LEU A 25 10.57 -6.29 -6.66
CA LEU A 25 10.21 -5.23 -7.61
C LEU A 25 10.98 -3.93 -7.37
N GLN A 26 11.26 -3.59 -6.11
CA GLN A 26 12.01 -2.38 -5.75
C GLN A 26 13.49 -2.43 -6.14
N THR A 27 14.02 -3.60 -6.52
CA THR A 27 15.39 -3.71 -7.06
C THR A 27 15.49 -3.26 -8.52
N PHE A 28 14.34 -3.06 -9.19
CA PHE A 28 14.32 -2.64 -10.59
C PHE A 28 14.51 -1.11 -10.66
N PRO A 29 15.33 -0.60 -11.60
CA PRO A 29 15.57 0.83 -11.73
C PRO A 29 14.26 1.58 -12.01
N GLY A 30 14.02 2.66 -11.25
CA GLY A 30 12.82 3.49 -11.34
C GLY A 30 11.59 2.95 -10.61
N ILE A 31 11.66 1.78 -9.96
CA ILE A 31 10.55 1.24 -9.16
C ILE A 31 10.81 1.47 -7.67
N GLY A 32 10.17 2.51 -7.12
CA GLY A 32 10.18 2.79 -5.69
C GLY A 32 9.11 2.02 -4.92
N ARG A 33 9.10 2.19 -3.59
CA ARG A 33 8.13 1.55 -2.67
C ARG A 33 6.67 1.77 -3.10
N TRP A 34 6.28 2.99 -3.43
CA TRP A 34 4.92 3.30 -3.86
C TRP A 34 4.53 2.52 -5.13
N THR A 35 5.38 2.57 -6.16
CA THR A 35 5.13 1.89 -7.44
C THR A 35 5.03 0.37 -7.28
N ALA A 36 5.91 -0.24 -6.49
CA ALA A 36 5.89 -1.67 -6.23
C ALA A 36 4.61 -2.12 -5.50
N ASN A 37 4.19 -1.38 -4.47
CA ASN A 37 2.95 -1.69 -3.75
C ASN A 37 1.72 -1.46 -4.63
N TYR A 38 1.68 -0.38 -5.40
CA TYR A 38 0.55 -0.11 -6.31
C TYR A 38 0.44 -1.19 -7.40
N PHE A 39 1.58 -1.65 -7.92
CA PHE A 39 1.62 -2.80 -8.84
C PHE A 39 1.11 -4.08 -8.16
N ALA A 40 1.53 -4.40 -6.93
CA ALA A 40 0.99 -5.56 -6.22
C ALA A 40 -0.53 -5.46 -6.04
N LEU A 41 -1.05 -4.28 -5.72
CA LEU A 41 -2.50 -4.05 -5.60
C LEU A 41 -3.24 -4.23 -6.93
N ARG A 42 -2.75 -3.66 -8.05
CA ARG A 42 -3.46 -3.66 -9.33
C ARG A 42 -3.09 -4.84 -10.23
N GLY A 43 -1.80 -5.10 -10.41
CA GLY A 43 -1.24 -6.13 -11.28
C GLY A 43 -1.30 -7.54 -10.71
N TRP A 44 -1.16 -7.70 -9.40
CA TRP A 44 -1.35 -8.99 -8.71
C TRP A 44 -2.67 -9.11 -7.95
N GLN A 45 -3.49 -8.06 -7.95
CA GLN A 45 -4.75 -8.02 -7.21
C GLN A 45 -4.57 -8.40 -5.72
N ALA A 46 -3.41 -8.07 -5.13
CA ALA A 46 -3.10 -8.37 -3.75
C ALA A 46 -4.10 -7.66 -2.83
N LYS A 47 -4.66 -8.41 -1.88
CA LYS A 47 -5.80 -7.95 -1.07
C LYS A 47 -5.41 -7.15 0.18
N ASP A 48 -4.15 -7.28 0.60
CA ASP A 48 -3.66 -6.72 1.86
C ASP A 48 -2.49 -5.74 1.70
N ILE A 49 -2.61 -4.82 0.74
CA ILE A 49 -1.65 -3.75 0.46
C ILE A 49 -2.23 -2.39 0.89
N PHE A 50 -1.41 -1.55 1.54
CA PHE A 50 -1.74 -0.16 1.81
C PHE A 50 -0.67 0.77 1.24
N LEU A 51 -1.05 1.99 0.85
CA LEU A 51 -0.15 2.97 0.25
C LEU A 51 0.03 4.20 1.16
N PRO A 52 0.79 4.10 2.26
CA PRO A 52 0.94 5.22 3.21
C PRO A 52 1.71 6.42 2.62
N ASP A 53 2.43 6.21 1.52
CA ASP A 53 3.17 7.26 0.82
C ASP A 53 2.37 7.92 -0.31
N ASP A 54 1.17 7.41 -0.61
CA ASP A 54 0.31 7.92 -1.67
C ASP A 54 -0.14 9.36 -1.38
N TYR A 55 -0.15 10.19 -2.42
CA TYR A 55 -0.44 11.61 -2.29
C TYR A 55 -1.84 11.86 -1.70
N LEU A 56 -2.87 11.18 -2.23
CA LEU A 56 -4.24 11.36 -1.76
C LEU A 56 -4.41 10.76 -0.35
N ILE A 57 -3.73 9.65 -0.05
CA ILE A 57 -3.73 9.08 1.31
C ILE A 57 -3.09 10.04 2.31
N LYS A 58 -1.96 10.67 2.02
CA LYS A 58 -1.38 11.69 2.92
C LYS A 58 -2.35 12.84 3.19
N GLN A 59 -3.12 13.26 2.19
CA GLN A 59 -4.14 14.29 2.37
C GLN A 59 -5.31 13.81 3.26
N ARG A 60 -5.73 12.54 3.12
CA ARG A 60 -6.79 11.92 3.94
C ARG A 60 -6.38 11.69 5.40
N PHE A 61 -5.09 11.56 5.66
CA PHE A 61 -4.49 11.42 6.98
C PHE A 61 -3.66 12.68 7.34
N ALA A 62 -4.25 13.87 7.17
CA ALA A 62 -3.58 15.12 7.44
C ALA A 62 -2.94 15.16 8.84
N GLY A 63 -1.67 15.56 8.92
CA GLY A 63 -0.91 15.61 10.17
C GLY A 63 -0.23 14.29 10.57
N MET A 64 -0.49 13.17 9.89
CA MET A 64 0.18 11.90 10.16
C MET A 64 1.38 11.65 9.23
N THR A 65 2.47 11.12 9.80
CA THR A 65 3.60 10.59 9.03
C THR A 65 3.24 9.28 8.33
N PRO A 66 3.93 8.87 7.24
CA PRO A 66 3.69 7.57 6.60
C PRO A 66 3.82 6.36 7.55
N ALA A 67 4.65 6.46 8.59
CA ALA A 67 4.78 5.42 9.61
C ALA A 67 3.52 5.31 10.49
N GLN A 68 2.96 6.44 10.92
CA GLN A 68 1.69 6.48 11.67
C GLN A 68 0.53 5.96 10.81
N ILE A 69 0.46 6.36 9.53
CA ILE A 69 -0.55 5.87 8.58
C ILE A 69 -0.44 4.35 8.42
N ARG A 70 0.77 3.81 8.27
CA ARG A 70 1.00 2.36 8.18
C ARG A 70 0.47 1.65 9.43
N ARG A 71 0.77 2.15 10.63
CA ARG A 71 0.27 1.58 11.89
C ARG A 71 -1.26 1.67 11.99
N TYR A 72 -1.86 2.78 11.59
CA TYR A 72 -3.32 2.96 11.59
C TYR A 72 -4.01 1.92 10.69
N ALA A 73 -3.44 1.67 9.51
CA ALA A 73 -4.02 0.78 8.52
C ALA A 73 -4.03 -0.71 8.90
N GLU A 74 -3.24 -1.11 9.91
CA GLU A 74 -3.18 -2.50 10.39
C GLU A 74 -4.54 -3.05 10.84
N ARG A 75 -5.45 -2.17 11.30
CA ARG A 75 -6.82 -2.54 11.69
C ARG A 75 -7.66 -3.16 10.57
N TRP A 76 -7.28 -2.94 9.32
CA TRP A 76 -8.01 -3.43 8.16
C TRP A 76 -7.41 -4.71 7.57
N LYS A 77 -6.40 -5.29 8.20
CA LYS A 77 -5.91 -6.62 7.80
C LYS A 77 -7.03 -7.65 7.87
N PRO A 78 -7.11 -8.61 6.92
CA PRO A 78 -6.23 -8.83 5.75
C PRO A 78 -6.72 -8.13 4.46
N TRP A 79 -7.49 -7.05 4.57
CA TRP A 79 -8.21 -6.39 3.47
C TRP A 79 -7.76 -4.94 3.25
N ARG A 80 -6.52 -4.59 3.58
CA ARG A 80 -6.00 -3.22 3.49
C ARG A 80 -6.15 -2.61 2.08
N SER A 81 -6.09 -3.41 1.01
CA SER A 81 -6.29 -2.90 -0.35
C SER A 81 -7.71 -2.39 -0.57
N TYR A 82 -8.72 -3.04 0.01
CA TYR A 82 -10.11 -2.58 -0.08
C TYR A 82 -10.32 -1.33 0.75
N ALA A 83 -9.78 -1.27 1.97
CA ALA A 83 -9.84 -0.07 2.79
C ALA A 83 -9.20 1.14 2.10
N LEU A 84 -8.03 0.95 1.47
CA LEU A 84 -7.37 1.96 0.65
C LEU A 84 -8.28 2.50 -0.46
N LEU A 85 -8.93 1.61 -1.23
CA LEU A 85 -9.87 2.01 -2.27
C LEU A 85 -11.05 2.80 -1.67
N HIS A 86 -11.64 2.34 -0.57
CA HIS A 86 -12.73 3.07 0.10
C HIS A 86 -12.29 4.47 0.54
N ILE A 87 -11.08 4.65 1.09
CA ILE A 87 -10.57 5.95 1.51
C ILE A 87 -10.37 6.91 0.31
N TRP A 88 -9.86 6.40 -0.81
CA TRP A 88 -9.76 7.20 -2.04
C TRP A 88 -11.11 7.72 -2.50
N TYR A 89 -12.13 6.86 -2.50
CA TYR A 89 -13.46 7.18 -3.03
C TYR A 89 -14.44 7.77 -2.01
N THR A 90 -14.06 7.87 -0.73
CA THR A 90 -14.87 8.53 0.29
C THR A 90 -14.44 9.99 0.43
N HIS A 91 -15.24 10.89 -0.13
CA HIS A 91 -15.05 12.33 0.05
C HIS A 91 -15.20 12.70 1.53
N GLY A 92 -14.30 13.56 2.02
CA GLY A 92 -14.33 14.01 3.42
C GLY A 92 -13.95 12.94 4.44
N TRP A 93 -13.46 11.76 4.03
CA TRP A 93 -12.95 10.77 4.97
C TRP A 93 -11.78 11.33 5.78
N GLN A 94 -11.81 11.08 7.09
CA GLN A 94 -10.77 11.42 8.06
C GLN A 94 -10.52 10.21 8.96
N PRO A 95 -9.30 10.02 9.49
CA PRO A 95 -9.04 8.98 10.46
C PRO A 95 -9.89 9.22 11.72
N SER A 96 -10.41 8.13 12.30
CA SER A 96 -11.09 8.20 13.58
C SER A 96 -10.09 8.62 14.67
N MET A 97 -10.53 9.50 15.55
CA MET A 97 -9.78 9.99 16.71
C MET A 97 -9.95 9.08 17.93
N ASP A 98 -10.38 7.82 17.74
CA ASP A 98 -10.54 6.88 18.85
C ASP A 98 -9.23 6.80 19.67
N SER A 99 -9.37 7.07 20.96
CA SER A 99 -8.30 7.25 21.94
C SER A 99 -7.35 6.06 22.05
N GLU A 100 -7.73 4.88 21.52
CA GLU A 100 -6.87 3.70 21.43
C GLU A 100 -5.64 3.89 20.52
N ILE A 101 -5.64 4.87 19.61
CA ILE A 101 -4.59 5.00 18.59
C ILE A 101 -3.61 6.14 18.88
N ALA A 102 -4.02 7.14 19.65
CA ALA A 102 -3.19 8.29 19.97
C ALA A 102 -2.01 7.93 20.90
N GLY A 103 -2.10 6.84 21.67
CA GLY A 103 -1.07 6.51 22.67
C GLY A 103 -0.89 7.61 23.72
N ILE A 104 -1.90 8.45 23.91
CA ILE A 104 -1.95 9.48 24.95
C ILE A 104 -2.91 8.95 26.01
N GLN A 105 -2.33 8.45 27.10
CA GLN A 105 -2.96 8.54 28.43
C GLN A 105 -2.66 9.93 28.99
#